data_AF-A0A3S9WF39-F1
#
_entry.id   AF-A0A3S9WF39-F1
#
_cell.length_a   1.000
_cell.length_b   1.000
_cell.length_c   1.000
_cell.angle_alpha   90.00
_cell.angle_beta   90.00
_cell.angle_gamma   90.00
#
_symmetry.space_group_name_H-M   'P 1'
#
loop_
_entity.id
_entity.type
_entity.pdbx_description
1 polymer ?
#
loop_
_entity_poly.entity_id
_entity_poly.type
_entity_poly.pdbx_seq_one_letter_code
_entity_poly.pdbx_strand_id
1 'polypeptide(L)' 'MSDSPTLDDLTGSADERRQQLAQREAAAPLPADWLKRQLDGALDAWAADETVLDIDQEARTDF' A
#
# COMPACT_ATOMS: atom_id res chain seq x y z
N MET A 1 -12.66 5.18 25.00
CA MET A 1 -11.98 4.74 23.76
C MET A 1 -12.97 5.01 22.65
N SER A 2 -12.71 6.03 21.82
CA SER A 2 -13.60 6.31 20.69
C SER A 2 -13.33 5.24 19.63
N ASP A 3 -14.35 4.43 19.37
CA ASP A 3 -14.40 3.50 18.25
C ASP A 3 -14.54 4.36 16.98
N SER A 4 -13.43 4.91 16.49
CA SER A 4 -13.39 5.53 15.17
C SER A 4 -13.69 4.43 14.17
N PRO A 5 -14.63 4.59 13.22
CA PRO A 5 -14.89 3.57 12.22
C PRO A 5 -13.57 3.24 11.52
N THR A 6 -13.09 2.02 11.72
CA THR A 6 -11.83 1.57 11.13
C THR A 6 -12.06 1.46 9.64
N LEU A 7 -11.67 2.50 8.89
CA LEU A 7 -11.71 2.46 7.42
C LEU A 7 -10.92 1.24 6.94
N ASP A 8 -11.53 0.47 6.05
CA ASP A 8 -10.88 -0.67 5.41
C ASP A 8 -9.65 -0.21 4.61
N ASP A 9 -8.64 -1.07 4.56
CA ASP A 9 -7.40 -0.80 3.83
C ASP A 9 -7.61 -0.80 2.30
N LEU A 10 -6.71 -0.13 1.59
CA LEU A 10 -6.68 -0.07 0.13
C LEU A 10 -6.14 -1.39 -0.43
N THR A 11 -6.96 -2.06 -1.24
CA THR A 11 -6.62 -3.39 -1.80
C THR A 11 -6.61 -3.38 -3.33
N GLY A 12 -6.02 -4.41 -3.93
CA GLY A 12 -5.89 -4.54 -5.38
C GLY A 12 -4.62 -3.90 -5.95
N SER A 13 -4.64 -3.70 -7.27
CA SER A 13 -3.59 -3.05 -8.06
C SER A 13 -3.39 -1.57 -7.66
N ALA A 14 -2.27 -0.98 -8.10
CA ALA A 14 -1.99 0.43 -7.84
C ALA A 14 -3.11 1.36 -8.35
N ASP A 15 -3.69 1.06 -9.51
CA ASP A 15 -4.79 1.86 -10.07
C ASP A 15 -6.09 1.72 -9.27
N GLU A 16 -6.42 0.51 -8.81
CA GLU A 16 -7.58 0.28 -7.93
C GLU A 16 -7.42 1.00 -6.60
N ARG A 17 -6.22 0.97 -6.00
CA ARG A 17 -5.91 1.71 -4.77
C ARG A 17 -6.03 3.23 -4.97
N ARG A 18 -5.57 3.79 -6.10
CA ARG A 18 -5.76 5.21 -6.41
C ARG A 18 -7.23 5.59 -6.56
N GLN A 19 -8.03 4.75 -7.24
CA GLN A 19 -9.45 4.99 -7.40
C GLN A 19 -10.20 4.92 -6.06
N GLN A 20 -9.87 3.96 -5.21
CA GLN A 20 -10.45 3.84 -3.87
C GLN A 20 -10.07 5.03 -2.98
N LEU A 21 -8.82 5.50 -3.05
CA LEU A 21 -8.36 6.68 -2.30
C LEU A 21 -9.16 7.92 -2.71
N ALA A 22 -9.26 8.20 -4.01
CA ALA A 22 -10.01 9.36 -4.52
C ALA A 22 -11.50 9.32 -4.13
N GLN A 23 -12.12 8.14 -4.17
CA GLN A 23 -13.52 7.97 -3.74
C GLN A 23 -13.70 8.26 -2.25
N ARG A 24 -12.76 7.84 -1.40
CA ARG A 24 -12.83 8.06 0.05
C ARG A 24 -12.54 9.52 0.42
N GLU A 25 -11.57 10.17 -0.23
CA GLU A 25 -11.29 11.61 -0.07
C GLU A 25 -12.49 12.48 -0.44
N ALA A 26 -13.24 12.10 -1.49
CA ALA A 26 -14.45 12.80 -1.90
C ALA A 26 -15.60 12.66 -0.89
N ALA A 27 -15.61 11.57 -0.09
CA ALA A 27 -16.66 11.31 0.89
C ALA A 27 -16.43 12.03 2.22
N ALA A 28 -15.19 12.03 2.72
CA ALA A 28 -14.84 12.67 3.99
C ALA A 28 -13.32 12.87 4.13
N PRO A 29 -12.87 13.77 5.02
CA PRO A 29 -11.47 13.86 5.43
C PRO A 29 -10.98 12.51 5.96
N LEU A 30 -9.81 12.08 5.49
CA LEU A 30 -9.21 10.82 5.88
C LEU A 30 -8.46 10.94 7.22
N PRO A 31 -8.61 9.96 8.14
CA PRO A 31 -7.83 9.93 9.36
C PRO A 31 -6.33 9.78 9.07
N ALA A 32 -5.50 10.57 9.76
CA ALA A 32 -4.05 10.56 9.58
C ALA A 32 -3.44 9.18 9.90
N ASP A 33 -3.92 8.52 10.96
CA ASP A 33 -3.46 7.17 11.34
C ASP A 33 -3.76 6.12 10.27
N TRP A 34 -4.91 6.24 9.60
CA TRP A 34 -5.27 5.35 8.48
C TRP A 34 -4.37 5.59 7.27
N LEU A 35 -4.11 6.85 6.91
CA LEU A 35 -3.18 7.21 5.84
C LEU A 35 -1.77 6.68 6.10
N LYS A 36 -1.28 6.82 7.33
CA LYS A 36 0.01 6.28 7.73
C LYS A 36 0.07 4.75 7.51
N ARG A 37 -0.98 4.03 7.93
CA ARG A 37 -1.06 2.57 7.74
C ARG A 37 -1.05 2.18 6.26
N GLN A 38 -1.73 2.92 5.40
CA GLN A 38 -1.68 2.67 3.95
C GLN A 38 -0.29 2.91 3.36
N LEU A 39 0.40 3.96 3.81
CA LEU A 39 1.75 4.27 3.37
C LEU A 39 2.75 3.20 3.82
N ASP A 40 2.70 2.79 5.09
CA ASP A 40 3.56 1.72 5.61
C ASP A 40 3.38 0.45 4.77
N GLY A 41 2.14 0.02 4.51
CA GLY A 41 1.87 -1.16 3.68
C GLY A 41 2.33 -1.03 2.22
N ALA A 42 2.27 0.18 1.65
CA ALA A 42 2.78 0.42 0.29
C ALA A 42 4.32 0.34 0.23
N LEU A 43 5.00 0.86 1.25
CA LEU A 43 6.46 0.79 1.37
C LEU A 43 6.93 -0.65 1.59
N ASP A 44 6.23 -1.43 2.42
CA ASP A 44 6.54 -2.84 2.66
C ASP A 44 6.38 -3.67 1.38
N ALA A 45 5.30 -3.44 0.62
CA ALA A 45 5.09 -4.11 -0.66
C ALA A 45 6.18 -3.77 -1.68
N TRP A 46 6.60 -2.50 -1.73
CA TRP A 46 7.68 -2.09 -2.63
C TRP A 46 9.03 -2.70 -2.21
N ALA A 47 9.37 -2.70 -0.93
CA ALA A 47 10.59 -3.34 -0.44
C ALA A 47 10.62 -4.85 -0.73
N ALA A 48 9.47 -5.52 -0.65
CA ALA A 48 9.35 -6.92 -1.03
C ALA A 48 9.60 -7.14 -2.54
N ASP A 49 9.03 -6.29 -3.40
CA ASP A 49 9.26 -6.36 -4.85
C ASP A 49 10.73 -6.06 -5.21
N GLU A 50 11.39 -5.12 -4.54
CA GLU A 50 12.83 -4.85 -4.71
C GLU A 50 13.69 -6.07 -4.33
N THR A 51 13.33 -6.76 -3.24
CA THR A 51 14.01 -7.99 -2.82
C THR A 51 13.87 -9.10 -3.86
N VAL A 52 12.69 -9.23 -4.48
CA VAL A 52 12.46 -10.24 -5.54
C VAL A 52 13.29 -9.95 -6.79
N LEU A 53 13.38 -8.68 -7.20
CA LEU A 53 14.17 -8.28 -8.36
C LEU A 53 15.68 -8.51 -8.17
N ASP A 54 16.20 -8.33 -6.95
CA ASP A 54 17.60 -8.57 -6.62
C ASP A 54 17.94 -10.07 -6.68
N ILE A 55 17.08 -10.93 -6.11
CA ILE A 55 17.24 -12.39 -6.16
C ILE A 55 17.23 -12.91 -7.61
N ASP A 56 16.33 -12.42 -8.45
CA ASP A 56 16.25 -12.83 -9.86
C ASP A 56 17.47 -12.35 -10.69
N GLN A 57 18.10 -11.24 -10.29
CA GLN A 57 19.32 -10.72 -10.92
C GLN A 57 20.55 -11.55 -10.56
N GLU A 58 20.71 -11.94 -9.29
CA GLU A 58 21.79 -12.83 -8.85
C GLU A 58 21.70 -14.19 -9.56
N ALA A 59 20.49 -14.79 -9.65
CA ALA A 59 20.29 -16.09 -10.30
C ALA A 59 20.69 -16.13 -11.79
N ARG A 60 20.71 -14.98 -12.48
CA ARG A 60 21.04 -14.90 -13.90
C ARG A 60 22.54 -14.72 -14.18
N THR A 61 23.33 -14.43 -13.16
CA THR A 61 24.76 -14.12 -13.30
C THR A 61 25.66 -15.35 -13.05
N ASP A 62 25.07 -16.46 -12.59
CA ASP A 62 25.75 -17.74 -12.31
C ASP A 62 25.74 -18.76 -13.48
N PHE A 63 25.49 -18.32 -14.72
CA PHE A 63 25.50 -19.18 -15.93
C PHE A 63 26.58 -18.80 -16.94
#